data_AF-A0A7Y4S5E8-F1
#
_entry.id   AF-A0A7Y4S5E8-F1
#
_cell.length_a   1.000
_cell.length_b   1.000
_cell.length_c   1.000
_cell.angle_alpha   90.00
_cell.angle_beta   90.00
_cell.angle_gamma   90.00
#
_symmetry.space_group_name_H-M   'P 1'
#
loop_
_entity.id
_entity.type
_entity.pdbx_description
1 polymer ?
#
loop_
_entity_poly.entity_id
_entity_poly.type
_entity_poly.pdbx_seq_one_letter_code
_entity_poly.pdbx_strand_id
1 'polypeptide(L)'
;MSLYEQEFMEPGASVQSIETLLSEILSTLKTAQQRNKLWSIEDLVAYFQTSRSTISRKIVCRPDFPVAIRIDGGVPRWKPSEVERWAERQREKRLSDKN
;
A
#
# COMPACT_ATOMS: atom_id res chain seq x y z
N MET A 1 46.17 16.44 40.71
CA MET A 1 45.07 15.49 41.00
C MET A 1 43.89 15.97 40.16
N SER A 2 43.54 15.20 39.12
CA SER A 2 42.69 15.61 37.99
C SER A 2 41.21 15.63 38.37
N LEU A 3 40.53 16.76 38.14
CA LEU A 3 39.07 16.91 38.20
C LEU A 3 38.54 17.16 36.77
N TYR A 4 38.79 16.21 35.87
CA TYR A 4 38.31 16.23 34.49
C TYR A 4 37.56 14.94 34.13
N GLU A 5 36.81 14.38 35.07
CA GLU A 5 35.74 13.42 34.74
C GLU A 5 34.42 14.19 34.71
N GLN A 6 34.36 15.19 33.83
CA GLN A 6 33.09 15.77 33.42
C GLN A 6 32.56 14.85 32.33
N GLU A 7 31.55 14.06 32.68
CA GLU A 7 30.84 13.15 31.79
C GLU A 7 30.47 13.86 30.48
N PHE A 8 31.24 13.57 29.43
CA PHE A 8 30.89 13.91 28.06
C PHE A 8 29.65 13.09 27.70
N MET A 9 28.48 13.66 27.94
CA MET A 9 27.22 13.16 27.41
C MET A 9 27.33 13.20 25.88
N GLU A 10 27.58 12.04 25.27
CA GLU A 10 27.77 11.85 23.83
C GLU A 10 26.66 12.57 23.03
N PRO A 11 26.96 13.71 22.38
CA PRO A 11 25.95 14.48 21.65
C PRO A 11 25.33 13.68 20.49
N GLY A 12 25.98 12.59 20.06
CA GLY A 12 25.52 11.71 18.99
C GLY A 12 24.26 10.90 19.31
N ALA A 13 24.02 10.49 20.56
CA ALA A 13 22.88 9.61 20.87
C ALA A 13 21.52 10.29 20.67
N SER A 14 21.45 11.60 20.95
CA SER A 14 20.23 12.40 20.78
C SER A 14 19.91 12.66 19.30
N VAL A 15 20.92 12.96 18.49
CA VAL A 15 20.76 13.21 17.05
C VAL A 15 20.39 11.92 16.31
N GLN A 16 21.04 10.80 16.64
CA GLN A 16 20.72 9.48 16.08
C GLN A 16 19.28 9.03 16.40
N SER A 17 18.79 9.34 17.61
CA SER A 17 17.39 9.06 17.98
C SER A 17 16.40 9.88 17.16
N ILE A 18 16.70 11.16 16.90
CA ILE A 18 15.88 12.03 16.05
C ILE A 18 15.88 11.54 14.60
N GLU A 19 17.04 11.20 14.05
CA GLU A 19 17.17 10.68 12.67
C GLU A 19 16.39 9.37 12.49
N THR A 20 16.44 8.48 13.48
CA THR A 20 15.70 7.22 13.48
C THR A 20 14.20 7.47 13.49
N LEU A 21 13.71 8.32 14.40
CA LEU A 21 12.29 8.66 14.50
C LEU A 21 11.77 9.34 13.23
N LEU A 22 12.54 10.27 12.64
CA LEU A 22 12.19 10.91 11.38
C LEU A 22 12.07 9.90 10.24
N SER A 23 13.00 8.94 10.17
CA SER A 23 12.99 7.87 9.16
C SER A 23 11.76 6.97 9.29
N GLU A 24 11.38 6.60 10.52
CA GLU A 24 10.17 5.81 10.79
C GLU A 24 8.89 6.57 10.43
N ILE A 25 8.80 7.85 10.80
CA ILE A 25 7.66 8.70 10.44
C ILE A 25 7.54 8.83 8.92
N LEU A 26 8.64 9.11 8.21
CA LEU A 26 8.64 9.21 6.75
C LEU A 26 8.21 7.90 6.09
N SER A 27 8.71 6.76 6.58
CA SER A 27 8.34 5.42 6.09
C SER A 27 6.84 5.15 6.30
N THR A 28 6.32 5.51 7.48
CA THR A 28 4.91 5.33 7.83
C THR A 28 4.00 6.21 6.97
N LEU A 29 4.35 7.48 6.80
CA LEU A 29 3.62 8.43 5.96
C LEU A 29 3.63 8.00 4.50
N LYS A 30 4.78 7.55 3.97
CA LYS A 30 4.88 7.05 2.60
C LYS A 30 3.94 5.85 2.40
N THR A 31 3.94 4.90 3.33
CA THR A 31 3.04 3.74 3.30
C THR A 31 1.57 4.17 3.35
N ALA A 32 1.21 5.10 4.24
CA ALA A 32 -0.16 5.61 4.35
C ALA A 32 -0.61 6.33 3.06
N GLN A 33 0.26 7.13 2.44
CA GLN A 33 -0.02 7.80 1.18
C GLN A 33 -0.27 6.81 0.03
N GLN A 34 0.50 5.72 -0.05
CA GLN A 34 0.27 4.68 -1.06
C GLN A 34 -1.10 4.00 -0.91
N ARG A 35 -1.59 3.82 0.33
CA ARG A 35 -2.93 3.27 0.59
C ARG A 35 -4.06 4.20 0.12
N ASN A 36 -3.84 5.51 0.16
CA ASN A 36 -4.81 6.50 -0.30
C ASN A 36 -4.79 6.72 -1.82
N LYS A 37 -3.73 6.27 -2.51
CA LYS A 37 -3.64 6.37 -3.96
C LYS A 37 -4.65 5.41 -4.60
N LEU A 38 -5.59 5.96 -5.37
CA LEU A 38 -6.49 5.14 -6.16
C LEU A 38 -5.73 4.44 -7.29
N TRP A 39 -6.01 3.16 -7.49
CA TRP A 39 -5.41 2.34 -8.52
C TRP A 39 -6.02 2.60 -9.89
N SER A 40 -5.15 2.67 -10.88
CA SER A 40 -5.45 2.65 -12.30
C SER A 40 -5.52 1.22 -12.83
N ILE A 41 -5.89 1.07 -14.10
CA ILE A 41 -5.78 -0.23 -14.79
C ILE A 41 -4.34 -0.75 -14.79
N GLU A 42 -3.33 0.12 -14.88
CA GLU A 42 -1.93 -0.30 -14.86
C GLU A 42 -1.51 -0.81 -13.47
N ASP A 43 -1.99 -0.18 -12.40
CA ASP A 43 -1.75 -0.68 -11.03
C ASP A 43 -2.44 -2.05 -10.83
N LEU A 44 -3.64 -2.25 -11.40
CA LEU A 44 -4.31 -3.56 -11.40
C LEU A 44 -3.54 -4.62 -12.20
N VAL A 45 -2.99 -4.26 -13.36
CA VAL A 45 -2.13 -5.13 -14.18
C VAL A 45 -0.90 -5.57 -13.37
N ALA A 46 -0.24 -4.63 -12.70
CA ALA A 46 0.91 -4.92 -11.85
C ALA A 46 0.54 -5.82 -10.67
N TYR A 47 -0.60 -5.57 -10.02
CA TYR A 47 -1.05 -6.35 -8.87
C TYR A 47 -1.44 -7.79 -9.24
N PHE A 48 -2.27 -7.97 -10.28
CA PHE A 48 -2.73 -9.30 -10.70
C PHE A 48 -1.74 -10.04 -11.60
N GLN A 49 -0.63 -9.39 -11.98
CA GLN A 49 0.42 -9.94 -12.86
C GLN A 49 -0.16 -10.54 -14.16
N THR A 50 -1.11 -9.83 -14.78
CA THR A 50 -1.81 -10.29 -15.97
C THR A 50 -1.99 -9.19 -17.01
N SER A 51 -2.39 -9.54 -18.23
CA SER A 51 -2.52 -8.56 -19.30
C SER A 51 -3.65 -7.56 -19.07
N ARG A 52 -3.47 -6.35 -19.59
CA ARG A 52 -4.50 -5.30 -19.59
C ARG A 52 -5.83 -5.77 -20.18
N SER A 53 -5.78 -6.59 -21.22
CA SER A 53 -6.97 -7.18 -21.84
C SER A 53 -7.73 -8.11 -20.89
N THR A 54 -7.02 -8.92 -20.11
CA THR A 54 -7.63 -9.79 -19.09
C THR A 54 -8.28 -8.96 -18.00
N ILE A 55 -7.60 -7.91 -17.52
CA ILE A 55 -8.15 -7.01 -16.50
C ILE A 55 -9.45 -6.39 -17.00
N SER A 56 -9.43 -5.75 -18.17
CA SER A 56 -10.56 -5.03 -18.72
C SER A 56 -11.75 -5.92 -19.10
N ARG A 57 -11.52 -7.14 -19.60
CA ARG A 57 -12.60 -8.00 -20.11
C ARG A 57 -13.10 -9.03 -19.11
N LYS A 58 -12.25 -9.48 -18.17
CA LYS A 58 -12.56 -10.62 -17.29
C LYS A 58 -12.62 -10.25 -15.81
N ILE A 59 -11.88 -9.24 -15.37
CA ILE A 59 -11.78 -8.89 -13.94
C ILE A 59 -12.72 -7.73 -13.61
N VAL A 60 -12.51 -6.55 -14.22
CA VAL A 60 -13.28 -5.35 -13.87
C VAL A 60 -14.74 -5.39 -14.30
N CYS A 61 -15.08 -6.26 -15.26
CA CYS A 61 -16.46 -6.46 -15.71
C CYS A 61 -17.28 -7.40 -14.82
N ARG A 62 -16.67 -8.01 -13.79
CA ARG A 62 -17.41 -8.95 -12.94
C ARG A 62 -18.39 -8.17 -12.05
N PRO A 63 -19.62 -8.69 -11.85
CA PRO A 63 -20.62 -8.01 -11.05
C PRO A 63 -20.22 -7.92 -9.56
N ASP A 64 -19.35 -8.81 -9.10
CA ASP A 64 -18.85 -8.82 -7.72
C ASP A 64 -17.55 -8.03 -7.52
N PHE A 65 -17.00 -7.45 -8.59
CA PHE A 65 -15.77 -6.65 -8.53
C PHE A 65 -16.05 -5.25 -7.96
N PRO A 66 -15.08 -4.62 -7.26
CA PRO A 66 -15.24 -3.27 -6.71
C PRO A 66 -15.68 -2.23 -7.76
N VAL A 67 -16.60 -1.36 -7.34
CA VAL A 67 -17.15 -0.30 -8.19
C VAL A 67 -16.07 0.74 -8.49
N ALA A 68 -15.93 1.10 -9.77
CA ALA A 68 -14.96 2.11 -10.18
C ALA A 68 -15.42 3.51 -9.75
N ILE A 69 -14.50 4.27 -9.15
CA ILE A 69 -14.64 5.69 -8.87
C ILE A 69 -14.33 6.45 -10.17
N ARG A 70 -15.29 7.26 -10.62
CA ARG A 70 -15.14 8.16 -11.77
C ARG A 70 -15.42 9.59 -11.30
N ILE A 71 -14.43 10.47 -11.45
CA ILE A 71 -14.60 11.90 -11.19
C ILE A 71 -14.89 12.55 -12.54
N ASP A 72 -16.05 13.22 -12.68
CA ASP A 72 -16.50 13.92 -13.88
C ASP A 72 -16.41 13.13 -15.20
N GLY A 73 -16.77 11.84 -15.17
CA GLY A 73 -16.70 10.97 -16.34
C GLY A 73 -15.26 10.59 -16.75
N GLY A 74 -14.27 10.90 -15.91
CA GLY A 74 -12.88 10.57 -16.12
C GLY A 74 -12.56 9.06 -16.06
N VAL A 75 -11.27 8.76 -16.21
CA VAL A 75 -10.75 7.39 -16.24
C VAL A 75 -11.12 6.66 -14.93
N PRO A 76 -11.63 5.42 -15.00
CA PRO A 76 -11.98 4.66 -13.81
C PRO A 76 -10.77 4.42 -12.91
N ARG A 77 -11.01 4.55 -11.61
CA ARG A 77 -10.05 4.31 -10.54
C ARG A 77 -10.66 3.43 -9.44
N TRP A 78 -9.83 2.68 -8.72
CA TRP A 78 -10.30 1.77 -7.68
C TRP A 78 -9.56 2.00 -6.37
N LYS A 79 -10.22 1.72 -5.24
CA LYS A 79 -9.53 1.69 -3.95
C LYS A 79 -8.73 0.40 -3.82
N PRO A 80 -7.43 0.46 -3.46
CA PRO A 80 -6.58 -0.72 -3.30
C PRO A 80 -7.20 -1.77 -2.36
N SER A 81 -7.67 -1.32 -1.20
CA SER A 81 -8.22 -2.19 -0.15
C SER A 81 -9.46 -2.98 -0.58
N GLU A 82 -10.30 -2.42 -1.44
CA GLU A 82 -11.49 -3.11 -1.95
C GLU A 82 -11.11 -4.21 -2.96
N VAL A 83 -10.09 -3.94 -3.78
CA VAL A 83 -9.56 -4.88 -4.78
C VAL A 83 -8.83 -6.04 -4.11
N GLU A 84 -7.97 -5.76 -3.13
CA GLU A 84 -7.27 -6.78 -2.33
C GLU A 84 -8.27 -7.69 -1.62
N ARG A 85 -9.24 -7.11 -0.91
CA ARG A 85 -10.28 -7.88 -0.22
C ARG A 85 -11.12 -8.71 -1.21
N TRP A 86 -11.34 -8.23 -2.42
CA TRP A 86 -12.03 -9.01 -3.45
C TRP A 86 -11.18 -10.21 -3.89
N ALA A 87 -9.88 -10.02 -4.11
CA ALA A 87 -8.97 -11.09 -4.51
C ALA A 87 -8.91 -12.21 -3.46
N GLU A 88 -8.87 -11.86 -2.17
CA GLU A 88 -8.94 -12.81 -1.06
C GLU A 88 -10.23 -13.65 -1.10
N ARG A 89 -11.40 -13.01 -1.29
CA ARG A 89 -12.68 -13.73 -1.44
C ARG A 89 -12.69 -14.71 -2.61
N GLN A 90 -12.05 -14.36 -3.74
CA GLN A 90 -11.97 -15.30 -4.87
C GLN A 90 -11.09 -16.51 -4.55
N ARG A 91 -10.01 -16.32 -3.78
CA ARG A 91 -9.18 -17.42 -3.28
C ARG A 91 -9.97 -18.34 -2.35
N GLU A 92 -10.75 -17.78 -1.42
CA GLU A 92 -11.60 -18.56 -0.50
C GLU A 92 -12.69 -19.34 -1.22
N LYS A 93 -13.41 -18.72 -2.16
CA LYS A 93 -14.43 -19.41 -2.98
C LYS A 93 -13.83 -20.62 -3.70
N ARG A 94 -12.67 -20.45 -4.34
CA ARG A 94 -11.98 -21.55 -5.03
C ARG A 94 -11.56 -22.68 -4.09
N LEU A 95 -11.23 -22.37 -2.84
CA LEU A 95 -10.90 -23.37 -1.83
C LEU A 95 -12.16 -24.09 -1.32
N SER A 96 -13.28 -23.38 -1.19
CA SER A 96 -14.57 -23.96 -0.78
C SER A 96 -15.15 -24.90 -1.83
N ASP A 97 -14.95 -24.63 -3.13
CA ASP A 97 -15.45 -25.49 -4.22
C ASP A 97 -14.64 -26.80 -4.40
N LYS A 98 -13.53 -26.97 -3.64
CA LYS A 98 -12.63 -28.12 -3.72
C LYS A 98 -12.79 -29.13 -2.58
N ASN A 99 -13.65 -28.85 -1.60
CA ASN A 99 -14.03 -29.75 -0.51
C ASN A 99 -15.45 -30.27 -0.71
#